data_AF-A0A4P6XSS4-F1
#
_entry.id   AF-A0A4P6XSS4-F1
#
_cell.length_a   1.000
_cell.length_b   1.000
_cell.length_c   1.000
_cell.angle_alpha   90.00
_cell.angle_beta   90.00
_cell.angle_gamma   90.00
#
_symmetry.space_group_name_H-M   'P 1'
#
loop_
_entity.id
_entity.type
_entity.pdbx_description
1 polymer ?
#
loop_
_entity_poly.entity_id
_entity_poly.type
_entity_poly.pdbx_seq_one_letter_code
_entity_poly.pdbx_strand_id
1 'polypeptide(L)'
;MEETWKDTKIIGIIGLGDMGAMYAERFSRAGWTVVGSDREDKFEETCEKFQDHKLKVLPSGHHVSRIADYIIYSVEAENIRSIVKAYGPSTKVGAIVGGQTSCKNPEIEAFEEFVPEDVNIISLHSLHGPKVDSTGQPLVLINHRSSPENFEFIKSLVSCFKSKVVELSATQHDKITADTQAVTHAAFLSMGTAWMNINQYPWETPKWIGGIENAKINISLRIFSNKWHVYAGLAITNPSAHGQVLQYSRSAMELFTLMIEGKKDEFKKRLYTARDFVFRHNSDHEELLLNDSILEKFSLSKTPPTNVYQPNSHISLLAIVDSWHKLGIIPFEHMICSTPLFRIFLGVTEYLFRTPKLLDQCIEFAIHDTSFRHDDLEFTFAARRWAEIISRGDYRLYEKSFVEAQDFFSPMIPEANSIGNEMIKTILQRVRDRGED
;
A
#
# COMPACT_ATOMS: atom_id res chain seq x y z
N MET A 1 -26.17 23.19 -9.24
CA MET A 1 -24.91 23.53 -8.52
C MET A 1 -23.72 22.94 -9.24
N GLU A 2 -23.67 21.62 -9.48
CA GLU A 2 -22.57 20.98 -10.22
C GLU A 2 -22.30 21.58 -11.61
N GLU A 3 -23.31 21.71 -12.47
CA GLU A 3 -23.13 22.31 -13.80
C GLU A 3 -22.59 23.74 -13.72
N THR A 4 -23.10 24.54 -12.77
CA THR A 4 -22.57 25.88 -12.49
C THR A 4 -21.09 25.83 -12.07
N TRP A 5 -20.69 24.85 -11.27
CA TRP A 5 -19.28 24.67 -10.91
C TRP A 5 -18.44 24.24 -12.10
N LYS A 6 -18.91 23.33 -12.96
CA LYS A 6 -18.18 22.93 -14.18
C LYS A 6 -17.91 24.11 -15.11
N ASP A 7 -18.89 25.01 -15.23
CA ASP A 7 -18.79 26.22 -16.06
C ASP A 7 -17.87 27.29 -15.47
N THR A 8 -17.67 27.31 -14.14
CA THR A 8 -17.02 28.43 -13.44
C THR A 8 -15.71 28.08 -12.73
N LYS A 9 -15.45 26.81 -12.44
CA LYS A 9 -14.31 26.35 -11.64
C LYS A 9 -13.23 25.72 -12.52
N ILE A 10 -11.98 26.05 -12.22
CA ILE A 10 -10.79 25.50 -12.87
C ILE A 10 -10.10 24.53 -11.91
N ILE A 11 -9.82 23.31 -12.38
CA ILE A 11 -9.11 22.28 -11.62
C ILE A 11 -7.66 22.25 -12.07
N GLY A 12 -6.73 22.42 -11.14
CA GLY A 12 -5.30 22.43 -11.36
C GLY A 12 -4.63 21.14 -10.88
N ILE A 13 -3.77 20.55 -11.70
CA ILE A 13 -2.94 19.40 -11.31
C ILE A 13 -1.46 19.80 -11.38
N ILE A 14 -0.74 19.72 -10.27
CA ILE A 14 0.72 19.92 -10.21
C ILE A 14 1.36 18.54 -10.06
N GLY A 15 2.10 18.10 -11.08
CA GLY A 15 2.61 16.75 -11.25
C GLY A 15 1.70 15.94 -12.19
N LEU A 16 2.12 15.75 -13.44
CA LEU A 16 1.43 14.98 -14.49
C LEU A 16 2.10 13.61 -14.75
N GLY A 17 2.59 13.01 -13.66
CA GLY A 17 2.95 11.59 -13.59
C GLY A 17 1.72 10.69 -13.72
N ASP A 18 1.87 9.39 -13.44
CA ASP A 18 0.81 8.40 -13.72
C ASP A 18 -0.53 8.71 -13.01
N MET A 19 -0.49 9.09 -11.73
CA MET A 19 -1.69 9.44 -10.95
C MET A 19 -2.27 10.81 -11.34
N GLY A 20 -1.43 11.83 -11.50
CA GLY A 20 -1.88 13.16 -11.89
C GLY A 20 -2.52 13.18 -13.28
N ALA A 21 -1.93 12.44 -14.24
CA ALA A 21 -2.49 12.23 -15.56
C ALA A 21 -3.87 11.55 -15.51
N MET A 22 -4.02 10.50 -14.69
CA MET A 22 -5.30 9.82 -14.49
C MET A 22 -6.38 10.76 -13.94
N TYR A 23 -6.04 11.60 -12.96
CA TYR A 23 -6.95 12.59 -12.38
C TYR A 23 -7.35 13.65 -13.42
N ALA A 24 -6.36 14.24 -14.10
CA ALA A 24 -6.59 15.25 -15.12
C ALA A 24 -7.52 14.74 -16.21
N GLU A 25 -7.29 13.53 -16.71
CA GLU A 25 -8.10 12.92 -17.76
C GLU A 25 -9.53 12.64 -17.30
N ARG A 26 -9.71 12.08 -16.10
CA ARG A 26 -11.05 11.76 -15.58
C ARG A 26 -11.89 13.01 -15.32
N PHE A 27 -11.30 14.06 -14.76
CA PHE A 27 -11.99 15.34 -14.58
C PHE A 27 -12.34 15.99 -15.92
N SER A 28 -11.41 15.99 -16.87
CA SER A 28 -11.68 16.55 -18.21
C SER A 28 -12.80 15.82 -18.94
N ARG A 29 -12.84 14.48 -18.84
CA ARG A 29 -13.93 13.65 -19.40
C ARG A 29 -15.27 13.89 -18.71
N ALA A 30 -15.27 14.24 -17.43
CA ALA A 30 -16.47 14.60 -16.68
C ALA A 30 -16.97 16.03 -16.93
N GLY A 31 -16.28 16.79 -17.79
CA GLY A 31 -16.68 18.14 -18.22
C GLY A 31 -16.07 19.27 -17.40
N TRP A 32 -15.11 19.00 -16.52
CA TRP A 32 -14.41 20.04 -15.77
C TRP A 32 -13.36 20.75 -16.64
N THR A 33 -13.15 22.04 -16.40
CA THR A 33 -12.03 22.77 -16.99
C THR A 33 -10.74 22.42 -16.23
N VAL A 34 -9.81 21.71 -16.88
CA VAL A 34 -8.58 21.24 -16.24
C VAL A 34 -7.34 21.91 -16.83
N VAL A 35 -6.45 22.33 -15.94
CA VAL A 35 -5.10 22.82 -16.25
C VAL A 35 -4.08 21.97 -15.49
N GLY A 36 -2.88 21.83 -16.02
CA GLY A 36 -1.85 21.05 -15.32
C GLY A 36 -0.44 21.47 -15.68
N SER A 37 0.51 21.14 -14.81
CA SER A 37 1.93 21.35 -15.03
C SER A 37 2.73 20.19 -14.47
N ASP A 38 3.84 19.85 -15.10
CA ASP A 38 4.86 18.98 -14.55
C ASP A 38 6.15 19.78 -14.35
N ARG A 39 7.31 19.11 -14.29
CA ARG A 39 8.61 19.75 -14.21
C ARG A 39 8.85 20.68 -15.39
N GLU A 40 9.34 21.88 -15.08
CA GLU A 40 9.56 22.94 -16.07
C GLU A 40 10.58 22.54 -17.15
N ASP A 41 11.60 21.75 -16.79
CA ASP A 41 12.62 21.23 -17.72
C ASP A 41 12.08 20.23 -18.75
N LYS A 42 10.87 19.72 -18.54
CA LYS A 42 10.16 18.78 -19.42
C LYS A 42 8.88 19.36 -20.01
N PHE A 43 8.75 20.68 -20.03
CA PHE A 43 7.52 21.33 -20.45
C PHE A 43 7.10 20.98 -21.90
N GLU A 44 8.05 20.98 -22.84
CA GLU A 44 7.79 20.66 -24.24
C GLU A 44 7.33 19.20 -24.43
N GLU A 45 8.04 18.25 -23.80
CA GLU A 45 7.68 16.82 -23.78
C GLU A 45 6.26 16.61 -23.18
N THR A 46 5.95 17.35 -22.11
CA THR A 46 4.64 17.27 -21.45
C THR A 46 3.53 17.83 -22.34
N CYS A 47 3.77 18.93 -23.06
CA CYS A 47 2.82 19.47 -24.02
C CYS A 47 2.52 18.46 -25.15
N GLU A 48 3.55 17.84 -25.71
CA GLU A 48 3.40 16.82 -26.75
C GLU A 48 2.61 15.61 -26.24
N LYS A 49 2.94 15.11 -25.04
CA LYS A 49 2.25 13.97 -24.42
C LYS A 49 0.75 14.20 -24.23
N PHE A 50 0.33 15.42 -23.92
CA PHE A 50 -1.06 15.76 -23.62
C PHE A 50 -1.77 16.55 -24.72
N GLN A 51 -1.20 16.67 -25.93
CA GLN A 51 -1.76 17.48 -27.02
C GLN A 51 -3.19 17.06 -27.42
N ASP A 52 -3.49 15.76 -27.36
CA ASP A 52 -4.81 15.19 -27.71
C ASP A 52 -5.77 15.11 -26.52
N HIS A 53 -5.33 15.52 -25.33
CA HIS A 53 -6.15 15.51 -24.13
C HIS A 53 -6.88 16.85 -23.96
N LYS A 54 -8.07 16.80 -23.33
CA LYS A 54 -8.84 18.01 -22.95
C LYS A 54 -8.25 18.70 -21.70
N LEU A 55 -6.93 18.82 -21.65
CA LEU A 55 -6.14 19.37 -20.55
C LEU A 55 -5.26 20.49 -21.11
N LYS A 56 -5.27 21.67 -20.47
CA LYS A 56 -4.31 22.72 -20.83
C LYS A 56 -3.04 22.59 -19.99
N VAL A 57 -1.94 22.22 -20.63
CA VAL A 57 -0.61 22.18 -19.99
C VAL A 57 -0.07 23.61 -19.84
N LEU A 58 0.44 23.94 -18.66
CA LEU A 58 1.02 25.23 -18.31
C LEU A 58 2.51 25.10 -17.97
N PRO A 59 3.31 26.17 -18.14
CA PRO A 59 4.77 26.10 -18.00
C PRO A 59 5.27 25.69 -16.61
N SER A 60 4.51 26.02 -15.55
CA SER A 60 4.92 25.71 -14.18
C SER A 60 3.76 25.69 -13.20
N GLY A 61 4.04 25.16 -11.99
CA GLY A 61 3.09 25.14 -10.89
C GLY A 61 2.62 26.55 -10.49
N HIS A 62 3.45 27.59 -10.64
CA HIS A 62 3.01 28.97 -10.43
C HIS A 62 1.84 29.37 -11.33
N HIS A 63 1.85 28.94 -12.59
CA HIS A 63 0.79 29.28 -13.54
C HIS A 63 -0.51 28.55 -13.21
N VAL A 64 -0.42 27.27 -12.79
CA VAL A 64 -1.56 26.49 -12.32
C VAL A 64 -2.15 27.13 -11.06
N SER A 65 -1.31 27.41 -10.05
CA SER A 65 -1.74 27.93 -8.75
C SER A 65 -2.47 29.27 -8.84
N ARG A 66 -2.13 30.12 -9.81
CA ARG A 66 -2.71 31.46 -9.96
C ARG A 66 -4.13 31.48 -10.55
N ILE A 67 -4.55 30.42 -11.23
CA ILE A 67 -5.84 30.41 -11.96
C ILE A 67 -6.81 29.34 -11.47
N ALA A 68 -6.30 28.24 -10.91
CA ALA A 68 -7.12 27.13 -10.45
C ALA A 68 -7.90 27.47 -9.17
N ASP A 69 -9.12 26.96 -9.07
CA ASP A 69 -9.97 27.02 -7.88
C ASP A 69 -9.74 25.83 -6.94
N TYR A 70 -9.29 24.70 -7.49
CA TYR A 70 -8.77 23.56 -6.71
C TYR A 70 -7.47 23.06 -7.31
N ILE A 71 -6.41 22.97 -6.49
CA ILE A 71 -5.08 22.54 -6.92
C ILE A 71 -4.73 21.22 -6.23
N ILE A 72 -4.46 20.20 -7.03
CA ILE A 72 -4.02 18.88 -6.55
C ILE A 72 -2.52 18.74 -6.80
N TYR A 73 -1.75 18.62 -5.73
CA TYR A 73 -0.33 18.26 -5.77
C TYR A 73 -0.22 16.73 -5.89
N SER A 74 0.02 16.23 -7.10
CA SER A 74 0.25 14.82 -7.42
C SER A 74 1.72 14.56 -7.69
N VAL A 75 2.52 14.76 -6.65
CA VAL A 75 3.99 14.66 -6.68
C VAL A 75 4.46 13.59 -5.70
N GLU A 76 5.73 13.21 -5.81
CA GLU A 76 6.34 12.27 -4.87
C GLU A 76 6.33 12.84 -3.44
N ALA A 77 6.10 11.97 -2.45
CA ALA A 77 5.99 12.36 -1.05
C ALA A 77 7.27 13.04 -0.51
N GLU A 78 8.45 12.65 -1.01
CA GLU A 78 9.72 13.31 -0.66
C GLU A 78 9.78 14.77 -1.15
N ASN A 79 9.12 15.05 -2.28
CA ASN A 79 9.18 16.34 -2.97
C ASN A 79 8.02 17.28 -2.63
N ILE A 80 7.00 16.81 -1.88
CA ILE A 80 5.80 17.62 -1.59
C ILE A 80 6.17 18.94 -0.93
N ARG A 81 7.06 18.91 0.08
CA ARG A 81 7.41 20.10 0.86
C ARG A 81 8.14 21.15 0.03
N SER A 82 9.10 20.74 -0.81
CA SER A 82 9.86 21.66 -1.67
C SER A 82 8.98 22.27 -2.76
N ILE A 83 8.07 21.47 -3.33
CA ILE A 83 7.15 21.90 -4.40
C ILE A 83 6.07 22.84 -3.85
N VAL A 84 5.49 22.53 -2.69
CA VAL A 84 4.53 23.42 -2.02
C VAL A 84 5.21 24.72 -1.58
N LYS A 85 6.46 24.67 -1.10
CA LYS A 85 7.26 25.88 -0.82
C LYS A 85 7.45 26.76 -2.06
N ALA A 86 7.68 26.15 -3.22
CA ALA A 86 7.87 26.89 -4.46
C ALA A 86 6.55 27.50 -4.97
N TYR A 87 5.48 26.71 -5.07
CA TYR A 87 4.27 27.09 -5.80
C TYR A 87 3.09 27.51 -4.90
N GLY A 88 3.07 27.09 -3.64
CA GLY A 88 2.04 27.40 -2.64
C GLY A 88 1.78 28.90 -2.47
N PRO A 89 2.80 29.76 -2.36
CA PRO A 89 2.61 31.22 -2.22
C PRO A 89 1.93 31.89 -3.43
N SER A 90 1.86 31.22 -4.59
CA SER A 90 1.21 31.74 -5.80
C SER A 90 -0.27 31.36 -5.91
N THR A 91 -0.81 30.69 -4.90
CA THR A 91 -2.19 30.19 -4.92
C THR A 91 -3.20 31.33 -4.95
N LYS A 92 -4.20 31.20 -5.83
CA LYS A 92 -5.33 32.11 -5.97
C LYS A 92 -6.07 32.26 -4.62
N VAL A 93 -6.40 33.51 -4.28
CA VAL A 93 -7.21 33.87 -3.09
C VAL A 93 -8.49 33.04 -3.04
N GLY A 94 -8.78 32.42 -1.88
CA GLY A 94 -9.97 31.62 -1.68
C GLY A 94 -9.99 30.27 -2.40
N ALA A 95 -8.94 29.90 -3.12
CA ALA A 95 -8.82 28.58 -3.74
C ALA A 95 -8.69 27.48 -2.68
N ILE A 96 -8.73 26.24 -3.15
CA ILE A 96 -8.54 25.04 -2.35
C ILE A 96 -7.25 24.38 -2.83
N VAL A 97 -6.40 23.93 -1.90
CA VAL A 97 -5.27 23.06 -2.19
C VAL A 97 -5.49 21.70 -1.55
N GLY A 98 -4.98 20.67 -2.19
CA GLY A 98 -4.91 19.33 -1.64
C GLY A 98 -3.75 18.59 -2.28
N GLY A 99 -3.26 17.55 -1.63
CA GLY A 99 -2.32 16.65 -2.28
C GLY A 99 -2.86 15.24 -2.35
N GLN A 100 -2.23 14.49 -3.24
CA GLN A 100 -2.49 13.08 -3.50
C GLN A 100 -1.25 12.23 -3.17
N THR A 101 -0.55 12.61 -2.11
CA THR A 101 0.55 11.80 -1.56
C THR A 101 0.00 10.62 -0.75
N SER A 102 0.84 9.61 -0.47
CA SER A 102 0.40 8.46 0.34
C SER A 102 0.38 8.72 1.85
N CYS A 103 0.94 9.84 2.32
CA CYS A 103 0.98 10.24 3.73
C CYS A 103 0.57 11.71 3.87
N LYS A 104 -0.34 11.99 4.80
CA LYS A 104 -1.03 13.28 4.85
C LYS A 104 -0.34 14.26 5.77
N ASN A 105 0.27 13.82 6.87
CA ASN A 105 0.92 14.74 7.80
C ASN A 105 1.99 15.63 7.14
N PRO A 106 2.98 15.10 6.39
CA PRO A 106 4.01 15.95 5.77
C PRO A 106 3.44 16.93 4.74
N GLU A 107 2.40 16.52 4.03
CA GLU A 107 1.70 17.34 3.05
C GLU A 107 0.92 18.47 3.72
N ILE A 108 0.18 18.17 4.80
CA ILE A 108 -0.56 19.15 5.59
C ILE A 108 0.38 20.15 6.25
N GLU A 109 1.50 19.69 6.83
CA GLU A 109 2.54 20.57 7.39
C GLU A 109 3.10 21.53 6.34
N ALA A 110 3.34 21.05 5.12
CA ALA A 110 3.81 21.89 4.02
C ALA A 110 2.75 22.93 3.60
N PHE A 111 1.47 22.54 3.57
CA PHE A 111 0.39 23.47 3.26
C PHE A 111 0.23 24.54 4.35
N GLU A 112 0.21 24.16 5.63
CA GLU A 112 0.11 25.12 6.73
C GLU A 112 1.28 26.10 6.76
N GLU A 113 2.49 25.69 6.35
CA GLU A 113 3.67 26.55 6.39
C GLU A 113 3.81 27.49 5.18
N PHE A 114 3.47 27.03 3.97
CA PHE A 114 3.80 27.74 2.73
C PHE A 114 2.60 28.22 1.93
N VAL A 115 1.38 27.82 2.29
CA VAL A 115 0.16 28.29 1.62
C VAL A 115 -0.48 29.41 2.44
N PRO A 116 -0.89 30.53 1.80
CA PRO A 116 -1.54 31.65 2.48
C PRO A 116 -2.78 31.26 3.33
N GLU A 117 -3.06 32.01 4.39
CA GLU A 117 -4.19 31.76 5.32
C GLU A 117 -5.57 31.86 4.66
N ASP A 118 -5.69 32.63 3.59
CA ASP A 118 -6.92 32.82 2.81
C ASP A 118 -7.18 31.69 1.79
N VAL A 119 -6.38 30.63 1.83
CA VAL A 119 -6.52 29.42 1.01
C VAL A 119 -6.99 28.26 1.88
N ASN A 120 -7.92 27.49 1.32
CA ASN A 120 -8.53 26.32 1.95
C ASN A 120 -7.70 25.05 1.70
N ILE A 121 -7.76 24.08 2.60
CA ILE A 121 -7.00 22.82 2.51
C ILE A 121 -7.98 21.64 2.57
N ILE A 122 -8.12 20.94 1.43
CA ILE A 122 -8.87 19.68 1.30
C ILE A 122 -8.00 18.69 0.51
N SER A 123 -7.39 17.76 1.22
CA SER A 123 -6.55 16.70 0.65
C SER A 123 -7.36 15.44 0.34
N LEU A 124 -6.78 14.58 -0.51
CA LEU A 124 -7.40 13.32 -0.88
C LEU A 124 -6.39 12.18 -1.00
N HIS A 125 -6.86 10.93 -0.96
CA HIS A 125 -6.03 9.77 -1.26
C HIS A 125 -6.82 8.64 -1.91
N SER A 126 -6.62 8.41 -3.22
CA SER A 126 -7.03 7.15 -3.87
C SER A 126 -6.18 6.01 -3.34
N LEU A 127 -6.82 5.02 -2.70
CA LEU A 127 -6.15 3.80 -2.22
C LEU A 127 -6.01 2.73 -3.33
N HIS A 128 -5.80 3.19 -4.57
CA HIS A 128 -5.59 2.37 -5.75
C HIS A 128 -4.55 3.00 -6.68
N GLY A 129 -3.93 2.16 -7.51
CA GLY A 129 -2.99 2.63 -8.54
C GLY A 129 -3.69 3.23 -9.77
N PRO A 130 -2.94 3.94 -10.65
CA PRO A 130 -3.49 4.71 -11.77
C PRO A 130 -4.15 3.85 -12.86
N LYS A 131 -3.76 2.57 -12.95
CA LYS A 131 -4.29 1.60 -13.94
C LYS A 131 -5.47 0.77 -13.41
N VAL A 132 -5.89 1.01 -12.17
CA VAL A 132 -6.98 0.27 -11.52
C VAL A 132 -8.30 1.01 -11.73
N ASP A 133 -9.38 0.27 -11.99
CA ASP A 133 -10.72 0.85 -11.98
C ASP A 133 -11.07 1.33 -10.56
N SER A 134 -11.30 2.64 -10.43
CA SER A 134 -11.61 3.31 -9.18
C SER A 134 -13.02 3.00 -8.65
N THR A 135 -13.88 2.36 -9.46
CA THR A 135 -15.26 2.07 -9.08
C THR A 135 -15.33 1.16 -7.85
N GLY A 136 -15.98 1.64 -6.80
CA GLY A 136 -16.08 0.97 -5.50
C GLY A 136 -14.78 0.96 -4.69
N GLN A 137 -13.65 1.43 -5.24
CA GLN A 137 -12.40 1.53 -4.48
C GLN A 137 -12.48 2.67 -3.46
N PRO A 138 -11.80 2.58 -2.31
CA PRO A 138 -11.76 3.66 -1.35
C PRO A 138 -11.06 4.91 -1.89
N LEU A 139 -11.69 6.07 -1.69
CA LEU A 139 -11.10 7.39 -1.87
C LEU A 139 -11.23 8.17 -0.56
N VAL A 140 -10.11 8.44 0.10
CA VAL A 140 -10.13 9.21 1.34
C VAL A 140 -10.20 10.70 1.01
N LEU A 141 -11.10 11.43 1.69
CA LEU A 141 -11.14 12.89 1.67
C LEU A 141 -10.84 13.43 3.08
N ILE A 142 -10.06 14.50 3.13
CA ILE A 142 -9.58 15.11 4.37
C ILE A 142 -9.84 16.61 4.31
N ASN A 143 -10.92 17.04 4.96
CA ASN A 143 -11.19 18.45 5.14
C ASN A 143 -10.37 18.98 6.33
N HIS A 144 -9.19 19.52 6.05
CA HIS A 144 -8.29 20.02 7.09
C HIS A 144 -8.65 21.45 7.51
N ARG A 145 -8.85 22.34 6.53
CA ARG A 145 -9.13 23.77 6.74
C ARG A 145 -10.00 24.31 5.62
N SER A 146 -11.31 24.07 5.66
CA SER A 146 -12.24 24.58 4.64
C SER A 146 -13.69 24.59 5.10
N SER A 147 -14.53 25.35 4.39
CA SER A 147 -15.98 25.38 4.61
C SER A 147 -16.68 24.08 4.14
N PRO A 148 -17.88 23.77 4.68
CA PRO A 148 -18.70 22.65 4.20
C PRO A 148 -19.09 22.77 2.72
N GLU A 149 -19.32 23.99 2.22
CA GLU A 149 -19.66 24.22 0.80
C GLU A 149 -18.53 23.81 -0.14
N ASN A 150 -17.29 24.20 0.20
CA ASN A 150 -16.11 23.76 -0.53
C ASN A 150 -15.95 22.24 -0.48
N PHE A 151 -16.28 21.61 0.65
CA PHE A 151 -16.20 20.17 0.78
C PHE A 151 -17.22 19.44 -0.11
N GLU A 152 -18.45 19.95 -0.22
CA GLU A 152 -19.45 19.42 -1.15
C GLU A 152 -19.05 19.64 -2.62
N PHE A 153 -18.41 20.76 -2.95
CA PHE A 153 -17.79 20.96 -4.25
C PHE A 153 -16.75 19.87 -4.56
N ILE A 154 -15.83 19.58 -3.63
CA ILE A 154 -14.83 18.52 -3.82
C ILE A 154 -15.49 17.14 -3.96
N LYS A 155 -16.53 16.82 -3.18
CA LYS A 155 -17.30 15.58 -3.34
C LYS A 155 -17.93 15.46 -4.73
N SER A 156 -18.53 16.54 -5.24
CA SER A 156 -19.10 16.58 -6.59
C SER A 156 -18.01 16.39 -7.66
N LEU A 157 -16.86 17.05 -7.51
CA LEU A 157 -15.71 16.90 -8.40
C LEU A 157 -15.23 15.44 -8.49
N VAL A 158 -15.03 14.77 -7.35
CA VAL A 158 -14.50 13.41 -7.31
C VAL A 158 -15.56 12.33 -7.58
N SER A 159 -16.84 12.69 -7.69
CA SER A 159 -17.92 11.74 -7.98
C SER A 159 -17.71 10.95 -9.29
N CYS A 160 -16.99 11.53 -10.26
CA CYS A 160 -16.65 10.88 -11.52
C CYS A 160 -15.79 9.61 -11.36
N PHE A 161 -15.12 9.44 -10.21
CA PHE A 161 -14.37 8.22 -9.91
C PHE A 161 -15.27 7.05 -9.52
N LYS A 162 -16.52 7.30 -9.09
CA LYS A 162 -17.43 6.28 -8.55
C LYS A 162 -16.80 5.46 -7.40
N SER A 163 -15.89 6.09 -6.67
CA SER A 163 -15.19 5.53 -5.53
C SER A 163 -16.06 5.59 -4.27
N LYS A 164 -15.77 4.70 -3.31
CA LYS A 164 -16.35 4.75 -1.97
C LYS A 164 -15.62 5.84 -1.19
N VAL A 165 -16.25 7.00 -1.03
CA VAL A 165 -15.66 8.14 -0.32
C VAL A 165 -15.61 7.82 1.17
N VAL A 166 -14.44 8.00 1.77
CA VAL A 166 -14.19 7.83 3.21
C VAL A 166 -13.67 9.14 3.76
N GLU A 167 -14.29 9.67 4.80
CA GLU A 167 -13.90 10.94 5.40
C GLU A 167 -13.05 10.68 6.65
N LEU A 168 -11.82 11.20 6.68
CA LEU A 168 -10.87 11.02 7.78
C LEU A 168 -10.12 12.32 8.08
N SER A 169 -9.62 12.47 9.30
CA SER A 169 -8.54 13.43 9.57
C SER A 169 -7.20 12.90 9.04
N ALA A 170 -6.22 13.80 8.82
CA ALA A 170 -4.86 13.44 8.41
C ALA A 170 -4.22 12.41 9.35
N THR A 171 -4.34 12.63 10.67
CA THR A 171 -3.83 11.71 11.69
C THR A 171 -4.49 10.34 11.64
N GLN A 172 -5.82 10.27 11.49
CA GLN A 172 -6.54 9.00 11.37
C GLN A 172 -6.13 8.26 10.10
N HIS A 173 -6.05 8.96 8.97
CA HIS A 173 -5.59 8.41 7.70
C HIS A 173 -4.20 7.80 7.83
N ASP A 174 -3.22 8.55 8.35
CA ASP A 174 -1.83 8.07 8.44
C ASP A 174 -1.70 6.90 9.41
N LYS A 175 -2.47 6.89 10.51
CA LYS A 175 -2.53 5.72 11.40
C LYS A 175 -3.10 4.49 10.68
N ILE A 176 -4.25 4.62 10.04
CA ILE A 176 -4.94 3.51 9.36
C ILE A 176 -4.10 2.95 8.20
N THR A 177 -3.47 3.82 7.40
CA THR A 177 -2.59 3.39 6.31
C THR A 177 -1.34 2.69 6.82
N ALA A 178 -0.76 3.14 7.94
CA ALA A 178 0.33 2.40 8.60
C ALA A 178 -0.16 1.01 9.04
N ASP A 179 -1.27 0.95 9.79
CA ASP A 179 -1.83 -0.29 10.35
C ASP A 179 -2.16 -1.34 9.27
N THR A 180 -2.50 -0.90 8.06
CA THR A 180 -2.90 -1.77 6.94
C THR A 180 -1.80 -2.05 5.92
N GLN A 181 -0.73 -1.24 5.86
CA GLN A 181 0.26 -1.36 4.79
C GLN A 181 1.69 -1.56 5.28
N ALA A 182 2.08 -0.94 6.41
CA ALA A 182 3.49 -0.88 6.82
C ALA A 182 4.08 -2.27 7.08
N VAL A 183 3.41 -3.06 7.93
CA VAL A 183 3.86 -4.42 8.28
C VAL A 183 3.78 -5.36 7.08
N THR A 184 2.74 -5.25 6.26
CA THR A 184 2.58 -6.04 5.03
C THR A 184 3.73 -5.77 4.06
N HIS A 185 4.05 -4.51 3.79
CA HIS A 185 5.18 -4.17 2.91
C HIS A 185 6.51 -4.64 3.50
N ALA A 186 6.75 -4.42 4.80
CA ALA A 186 7.99 -4.87 5.46
C ALA A 186 8.18 -6.39 5.34
N ALA A 187 7.13 -7.18 5.55
CA ALA A 187 7.18 -8.63 5.42
C ALA A 187 7.61 -9.07 4.02
N PHE A 188 6.94 -8.56 2.98
CA PHE A 188 7.14 -9.03 1.62
C PHE A 188 8.38 -8.45 0.93
N LEU A 189 8.80 -7.24 1.31
CA LEU A 189 10.13 -6.72 0.97
C LEU A 189 11.23 -7.62 1.56
N SER A 190 11.06 -8.04 2.81
CA SER A 190 12.00 -8.93 3.50
C SER A 190 12.05 -10.31 2.85
N MET A 191 10.90 -10.86 2.44
CA MET A 191 10.84 -12.14 1.73
C MET A 191 11.61 -12.09 0.40
N GLY A 192 11.35 -11.09 -0.44
CA GLY A 192 12.06 -10.98 -1.73
C GLY A 192 13.56 -10.72 -1.57
N THR A 193 13.94 -9.93 -0.56
CA THR A 193 15.36 -9.69 -0.25
C THR A 193 16.04 -10.97 0.22
N ALA A 194 15.38 -11.78 1.06
CA ALA A 194 15.91 -13.06 1.52
C ALA A 194 16.13 -14.03 0.35
N TRP A 195 15.15 -14.17 -0.55
CA TRP A 195 15.26 -14.98 -1.77
C TRP A 195 16.41 -14.56 -2.68
N MET A 196 16.59 -13.25 -2.87
CA MET A 196 17.73 -12.71 -3.61
C MET A 196 19.06 -13.05 -2.93
N ASN A 197 19.18 -12.84 -1.61
CA ASN A 197 20.43 -13.08 -0.88
C ASN A 197 20.86 -14.55 -0.90
N ILE A 198 19.91 -15.48 -0.87
CA ILE A 198 20.19 -16.92 -1.01
C ILE A 198 20.28 -17.37 -2.48
N ASN A 199 20.09 -16.45 -3.43
CA ASN A 199 20.08 -16.70 -4.87
C ASN A 199 19.12 -17.83 -5.28
N GLN A 200 17.87 -17.79 -4.79
CA GLN A 200 16.84 -18.78 -5.13
C GLN A 200 15.55 -18.12 -5.57
N TYR A 201 15.01 -18.60 -6.68
CA TYR A 201 13.67 -18.26 -7.13
C TYR A 201 12.64 -19.18 -6.49
N PRO A 202 11.61 -18.66 -5.83
CA PRO A 202 10.72 -19.50 -5.05
C PRO A 202 9.85 -20.47 -5.87
N TRP A 203 9.63 -20.17 -7.15
CA TRP A 203 8.91 -21.06 -8.08
C TRP A 203 9.78 -22.14 -8.72
N GLU A 204 11.11 -22.06 -8.61
CA GLU A 204 12.04 -23.05 -9.20
C GLU A 204 12.41 -24.16 -8.22
N THR A 205 12.22 -23.93 -6.92
CA THR A 205 12.52 -24.91 -5.89
C THR A 205 11.24 -25.59 -5.39
N PRO A 206 11.24 -26.92 -5.21
CA PRO A 206 10.05 -27.68 -4.81
C PRO A 206 9.75 -27.57 -3.29
N LYS A 207 10.11 -26.46 -2.65
CA LYS A 207 9.89 -26.24 -1.21
C LYS A 207 8.75 -25.27 -0.91
N TRP A 208 8.52 -24.28 -1.77
CA TRP A 208 7.44 -23.30 -1.58
C TRP A 208 6.22 -23.69 -2.43
N ILE A 209 5.49 -24.71 -1.97
CA ILE A 209 4.30 -25.27 -2.63
C ILE A 209 3.05 -25.00 -1.78
N GLY A 210 1.94 -24.66 -2.42
CA GLY A 210 0.63 -24.50 -1.78
C GLY A 210 0.05 -23.09 -1.91
N GLY A 211 -1.23 -22.92 -1.54
CA GLY A 211 -1.94 -21.65 -1.70
C GLY A 211 -1.33 -20.51 -0.89
N ILE A 212 -0.93 -20.76 0.36
CA ILE A 212 -0.23 -19.77 1.20
C ILE A 212 1.06 -19.29 0.53
N GLU A 213 1.87 -20.22 -0.02
CA GLU A 213 3.13 -19.88 -0.68
C GLU A 213 2.91 -19.08 -1.96
N ASN A 214 1.97 -19.49 -2.81
CA ASN A 214 1.58 -18.76 -4.01
C ASN A 214 1.17 -17.33 -3.68
N ALA A 215 0.35 -17.12 -2.63
CA ALA A 215 -0.06 -15.79 -2.23
C ALA A 215 1.14 -14.93 -1.82
N LYS A 216 2.05 -15.46 -1.00
CA LYS A 216 3.25 -14.72 -0.55
C LYS A 216 4.18 -14.36 -1.72
N ILE A 217 4.37 -15.27 -2.67
CA ILE A 217 5.19 -15.03 -3.88
C ILE A 217 4.55 -13.93 -4.73
N ASN A 218 3.27 -14.05 -5.04
CA ASN A 218 2.55 -13.06 -5.86
C ASN A 218 2.56 -11.66 -5.21
N ILE A 219 2.36 -11.55 -3.90
CA ILE A 219 2.40 -10.26 -3.20
C ILE A 219 3.81 -9.65 -3.26
N SER A 220 4.85 -10.46 -3.00
CA SER A 220 6.23 -9.99 -3.04
C SER A 220 6.61 -9.48 -4.43
N LEU A 221 6.32 -10.26 -5.48
CA LEU A 221 6.64 -9.87 -6.85
C LEU A 221 5.84 -8.66 -7.32
N ARG A 222 4.60 -8.50 -6.85
CA ARG A 222 3.81 -7.30 -7.12
C ARG A 222 4.41 -6.04 -6.47
N ILE A 223 5.03 -6.17 -5.29
CA ILE A 223 5.75 -5.05 -4.68
C ILE A 223 6.94 -4.69 -5.57
N PHE A 224 7.79 -5.66 -5.89
CA PHE A 224 8.98 -5.44 -6.71
C PHE A 224 8.68 -5.08 -8.18
N SER A 225 7.44 -5.25 -8.67
CA SER A 225 7.05 -4.78 -10.01
C SER A 225 6.62 -3.32 -10.08
N ASN A 226 6.53 -2.64 -8.93
CA ASN A 226 6.17 -1.23 -8.81
C ASN A 226 7.41 -0.35 -8.53
N LYS A 227 7.20 0.97 -8.49
CA LYS A 227 8.25 1.95 -8.24
C LYS A 227 8.58 2.03 -6.74
N TRP A 228 9.87 1.97 -6.41
CA TRP A 228 10.36 1.94 -5.02
C TRP A 228 9.87 3.12 -4.19
N HIS A 229 9.80 4.32 -4.78
CA HIS A 229 9.46 5.57 -4.08
C HIS A 229 8.02 5.58 -3.54
N VAL A 230 7.12 4.74 -4.07
CA VAL A 230 5.75 4.57 -3.54
C VAL A 230 5.79 3.92 -2.16
N TYR A 231 6.60 2.86 -2.01
CA TYR A 231 6.74 2.13 -0.76
C TYR A 231 7.63 2.88 0.24
N ALA A 232 8.71 3.48 -0.24
CA ALA A 232 9.60 4.31 0.58
C ALA A 232 8.85 5.52 1.13
N GLY A 233 8.08 6.21 0.29
CA GLY A 233 7.26 7.35 0.69
C GLY A 233 6.36 7.01 1.89
N LEU A 234 5.59 5.92 1.81
CA LEU A 234 4.73 5.51 2.92
C LEU A 234 5.53 5.08 4.15
N ALA A 235 6.55 4.25 3.98
CA ALA A 235 7.27 3.69 5.11
C ALA A 235 8.13 4.72 5.85
N ILE A 236 8.79 5.62 5.13
CA ILE A 236 9.73 6.61 5.68
C ILE A 236 9.00 7.87 6.16
N THR A 237 7.98 8.36 5.46
CA THR A 237 7.35 9.64 5.85
C THR A 237 6.26 9.49 6.90
N ASN A 238 5.76 8.27 7.14
CA ASN A 238 4.74 8.01 8.16
C ASN A 238 5.37 7.61 9.50
N PRO A 239 5.32 8.45 10.55
CA PRO A 239 5.90 8.12 11.84
C PRO A 239 5.28 6.87 12.48
N SER A 240 3.99 6.61 12.21
CA SER A 240 3.32 5.40 12.70
C SER A 240 3.90 4.15 12.05
N ALA A 241 4.33 4.20 10.79
CA ALA A 241 4.92 3.06 10.10
C ALA A 241 6.27 2.65 10.71
N HIS A 242 7.07 3.61 11.19
CA HIS A 242 8.40 3.34 11.76
C HIS A 242 8.32 2.39 12.96
N GLY A 243 7.42 2.70 13.90
CA GLY A 243 7.21 1.87 15.09
C GLY A 243 6.73 0.47 14.73
N GLN A 244 5.88 0.36 13.71
CA GLN A 244 5.33 -0.92 13.26
C GLN A 244 6.37 -1.80 12.58
N VAL A 245 7.17 -1.25 11.66
CA VAL A 245 8.22 -2.01 10.96
C VAL A 245 9.30 -2.44 11.95
N LEU A 246 9.66 -1.58 12.90
CA LEU A 246 10.60 -1.93 13.96
C LEU A 246 10.05 -3.08 14.83
N GLN A 247 8.79 -2.99 15.28
CA GLN A 247 8.17 -4.05 16.05
C GLN A 247 8.06 -5.34 15.25
N TYR A 248 7.73 -5.27 13.97
CA TYR A 248 7.69 -6.42 13.08
C TYR A 248 9.05 -7.14 13.01
N SER A 249 10.13 -6.39 12.79
CA SER A 249 11.48 -6.96 12.75
C SER A 249 11.88 -7.63 14.09
N ARG A 250 11.48 -7.05 15.23
CA ARG A 250 11.68 -7.63 16.55
C ARG A 250 10.86 -8.89 16.74
N SER A 251 9.60 -8.89 16.34
CA SER A 251 8.72 -10.06 16.39
C SER A 251 9.28 -11.20 15.55
N ALA A 252 9.74 -10.95 14.32
CA ALA A 252 10.39 -11.96 13.49
C ALA A 252 11.65 -12.55 14.16
N MET A 253 12.53 -11.68 14.67
CA MET A 253 13.75 -12.10 15.36
C MET A 253 13.46 -12.91 16.63
N GLU A 254 12.57 -12.45 17.50
CA GLU A 254 12.26 -13.12 18.77
C GLU A 254 11.56 -14.46 18.54
N LEU A 255 10.65 -14.54 17.57
CA LEU A 255 10.03 -15.81 17.18
C LEU A 255 11.07 -16.79 16.63
N PHE A 256 11.98 -16.32 15.77
CA PHE A 256 13.07 -17.16 15.26
C PHE A 256 14.00 -17.66 16.39
N THR A 257 14.30 -16.81 17.38
CA THR A 257 15.08 -17.20 18.57
C THR A 257 14.40 -18.35 19.32
N LEU A 258 13.09 -18.25 19.56
CA LEU A 258 12.34 -19.34 20.21
C LEU A 258 12.38 -20.64 19.38
N MET A 259 12.35 -20.52 18.05
CA MET A 259 12.47 -21.67 17.14
C MET A 259 13.85 -22.36 17.24
N ILE A 260 14.96 -21.62 17.33
CA ILE A 260 16.31 -22.20 17.40
C ILE A 260 16.67 -22.70 18.80
N GLU A 261 16.08 -22.12 19.84
CA GLU A 261 16.25 -22.56 21.22
C GLU A 261 15.36 -23.77 21.57
N GLY A 262 14.46 -24.17 20.66
CA GLY A 262 13.53 -25.28 20.87
C GLY A 262 12.49 -25.01 21.95
N LYS A 263 12.21 -23.74 22.27
CA LYS A 263 11.28 -23.32 23.34
C LYS A 263 9.81 -23.39 22.88
N LYS A 264 9.37 -24.61 22.56
CA LYS A 264 8.06 -24.90 21.98
C LYS A 264 6.88 -24.33 22.77
N ASP A 265 6.85 -24.54 24.08
CA ASP A 265 5.72 -24.10 24.92
C ASP A 265 5.61 -22.57 24.97
N GLU A 266 6.74 -21.87 25.04
CA GLU A 266 6.79 -20.41 25.03
C GLU A 266 6.36 -19.87 23.65
N PHE A 267 6.87 -20.46 22.57
CA PHE A 267 6.50 -20.13 21.19
C PHE A 267 5.00 -20.30 20.96
N LYS A 268 4.45 -21.47 21.34
CA LYS A 268 3.02 -21.77 21.22
C LYS A 268 2.18 -20.79 22.03
N LYS A 269 2.51 -20.57 23.31
CA LYS A 269 1.75 -19.63 24.17
C LYS A 269 1.71 -18.23 23.56
N ARG A 270 2.85 -17.73 23.06
CA ARG A 270 2.96 -16.41 22.44
C ARG A 270 2.06 -16.28 21.22
N LEU A 271 2.10 -17.24 20.30
CA LEU A 271 1.31 -17.23 19.07
C LEU A 271 -0.19 -17.37 19.33
N TYR A 272 -0.61 -18.21 20.27
CA TYR A 272 -2.03 -18.36 20.63
C TYR A 272 -2.57 -17.11 21.33
N THR A 273 -1.76 -16.47 22.18
CA THR A 273 -2.15 -15.18 22.79
C THR A 273 -2.36 -14.11 21.70
N ALA A 274 -1.44 -14.04 20.74
CA ALA A 274 -1.56 -13.09 19.63
C ALA A 274 -2.77 -13.40 18.73
N ARG A 275 -3.01 -14.68 18.44
CA ARG A 275 -4.19 -15.16 17.71
C ARG A 275 -5.48 -14.70 18.36
N ASP A 276 -5.63 -14.98 19.65
CA ASP A 276 -6.86 -14.74 20.39
C ASP A 276 -7.16 -13.24 20.50
N PHE A 277 -6.12 -12.41 20.56
CA PHE A 277 -6.26 -10.96 20.50
C PHE A 277 -6.68 -10.46 19.11
N VAL A 278 -5.94 -10.82 18.06
CA VAL A 278 -6.12 -10.29 16.70
C VAL A 278 -7.44 -10.75 16.06
N PHE A 279 -7.83 -12.01 16.31
CA PHE A 279 -9.00 -12.64 15.69
C PHE A 279 -10.20 -12.76 16.64
N ARG A 280 -10.25 -11.94 17.70
CA ARG A 280 -11.32 -11.96 18.72
C ARG A 280 -12.73 -11.72 18.17
N HIS A 281 -12.84 -10.99 17.06
CA HIS A 281 -14.13 -10.56 16.48
C HIS A 281 -14.79 -11.64 15.61
N ASN A 282 -14.07 -12.72 15.29
CA ASN A 282 -14.55 -13.80 14.42
C ASN A 282 -14.57 -15.14 15.19
N SER A 283 -15.23 -15.16 16.35
CA SER A 283 -15.22 -16.31 17.29
C SER A 283 -15.83 -17.57 16.67
N ASP A 284 -16.88 -17.41 15.86
CA ASP A 284 -17.80 -18.49 15.50
C ASP A 284 -17.45 -19.22 14.19
N HIS A 285 -16.26 -18.97 13.61
CA HIS A 285 -15.81 -19.60 12.36
C HIS A 285 -16.77 -19.40 11.17
N GLU A 286 -17.65 -18.39 11.21
CA GLU A 286 -18.81 -18.36 10.31
C GLU A 286 -18.45 -18.16 8.84
N GLU A 287 -17.30 -17.58 8.47
CA GLU A 287 -16.69 -17.75 7.14
C GLU A 287 -15.27 -17.13 7.10
N LEU A 288 -14.27 -17.88 6.61
CA LEU A 288 -12.92 -17.34 6.38
C LEU A 288 -12.93 -16.39 5.18
N LEU A 289 -12.14 -15.31 5.23
CA LEU A 289 -11.98 -14.37 4.11
C LEU A 289 -11.47 -15.07 2.84
N LEU A 290 -10.62 -16.07 2.99
CA LEU A 290 -10.06 -16.86 1.90
C LEU A 290 -10.04 -18.36 2.23
N ASN A 291 -10.11 -19.20 1.20
CA ASN A 291 -9.84 -20.63 1.29
C ASN A 291 -8.69 -21.05 0.36
N ASP A 292 -7.96 -22.09 0.76
CA ASP A 292 -6.71 -22.52 0.11
C ASP A 292 -6.90 -22.89 -1.37
N SER A 293 -8.05 -23.50 -1.72
CA SER A 293 -8.39 -23.90 -3.09
C SER A 293 -8.53 -22.75 -4.08
N ILE A 294 -8.69 -21.50 -3.63
CA ILE A 294 -8.58 -20.33 -4.51
C ILE A 294 -7.11 -20.05 -4.81
N LEU A 295 -6.27 -20.04 -3.77
CA LEU A 295 -4.89 -19.56 -3.85
C LEU A 295 -3.96 -20.55 -4.56
N GLU A 296 -4.26 -21.86 -4.47
CA GLU A 296 -3.53 -22.90 -5.22
C GLU A 296 -3.56 -22.69 -6.74
N LYS A 297 -4.60 -22.02 -7.26
CA LYS A 297 -4.79 -21.79 -8.70
C LYS A 297 -3.83 -20.74 -9.28
N PHE A 298 -3.18 -19.96 -8.44
CA PHE A 298 -2.33 -18.83 -8.84
C PHE A 298 -0.85 -19.10 -8.59
N SER A 299 -0.35 -20.24 -9.06
CA SER A 299 1.06 -20.61 -8.94
C SER A 299 1.90 -20.14 -10.14
N LEU A 300 3.12 -19.69 -9.85
CA LEU A 300 4.18 -19.49 -10.84
C LEU A 300 4.95 -20.79 -11.15
N SER A 301 4.77 -21.83 -10.34
CA SER A 301 5.37 -23.13 -10.61
C SER A 301 4.68 -23.80 -11.79
N LYS A 302 5.46 -24.36 -12.71
CA LYS A 302 4.96 -25.20 -13.82
C LYS A 302 4.59 -26.62 -13.36
N THR A 303 4.81 -26.93 -12.09
CA THR A 303 4.48 -28.24 -11.51
C THR A 303 3.00 -28.23 -11.08
N PRO A 304 2.20 -29.25 -11.46
CA PRO A 304 0.80 -29.32 -11.03
C PRO A 304 0.68 -29.28 -9.50
N PRO A 305 -0.38 -28.66 -8.94
CA PRO A 305 -0.60 -28.68 -7.50
C PRO A 305 -0.64 -30.13 -7.02
N THR A 306 0.29 -30.49 -6.13
CA THR A 306 0.25 -31.76 -5.44
C THR A 306 -0.80 -31.68 -4.35
N ASN A 307 -1.70 -32.66 -4.23
CA ASN A 307 -2.65 -32.78 -3.11
C ASN A 307 -1.97 -33.03 -1.75
N VAL A 308 -0.66 -32.79 -1.64
CA VAL A 308 0.15 -33.00 -0.45
C VAL A 308 0.52 -31.63 0.10
N TYR A 309 -0.07 -31.29 1.25
CA TYR A 309 0.32 -30.12 2.03
C TYR A 309 1.78 -30.26 2.47
N GLN A 310 2.61 -29.28 2.13
CA GLN A 310 3.99 -29.19 2.59
C GLN A 310 4.05 -28.24 3.80
N PRO A 311 4.37 -28.74 5.01
CA PRO A 311 4.51 -27.88 6.18
C PRO A 311 5.64 -26.85 6.01
N ASN A 312 5.42 -25.66 6.57
CA ASN A 312 6.40 -24.57 6.60
C ASN A 312 6.27 -23.83 7.95
N SER A 313 7.35 -23.21 8.42
CA SER A 313 7.37 -22.38 9.63
C SER A 313 6.53 -21.12 9.47
N HIS A 314 6.32 -20.66 8.23
CA HIS A 314 5.58 -19.43 7.89
C HIS A 314 5.95 -18.23 8.78
N ILE A 315 7.22 -18.10 9.17
CA ILE A 315 7.66 -17.08 10.13
C ILE A 315 7.26 -15.66 9.72
N SER A 316 7.23 -15.39 8.41
CA SER A 316 6.78 -14.12 7.86
C SER A 316 5.35 -13.76 8.26
N LEU A 317 4.43 -14.74 8.32
CA LEU A 317 3.03 -14.55 8.73
C LEU A 317 2.88 -14.55 10.26
N LEU A 318 3.61 -15.44 10.95
CA LEU A 318 3.59 -15.52 12.41
C LEU A 318 4.04 -14.20 13.06
N ALA A 319 5.12 -13.62 12.53
CA ALA A 319 5.65 -12.34 13.00
C ALA A 319 4.67 -11.18 12.81
N ILE A 320 3.77 -11.25 11.83
CA ILE A 320 2.79 -10.18 11.58
C ILE A 320 1.71 -10.20 12.66
N VAL A 321 1.15 -11.37 12.97
CA VAL A 321 0.14 -11.50 14.03
C VAL A 321 0.74 -11.17 15.39
N ASP A 322 1.97 -11.62 15.67
CA ASP A 322 2.67 -11.24 16.90
C ASP A 322 2.90 -9.72 16.96
N SER A 323 3.34 -9.10 15.87
CA SER A 323 3.55 -7.65 15.80
C SER A 323 2.26 -6.87 16.03
N TRP A 324 1.15 -7.26 15.38
CA TRP A 324 -0.16 -6.64 15.60
C TRP A 324 -0.60 -6.73 17.06
N HIS A 325 -0.45 -7.90 17.68
CA HIS A 325 -0.76 -8.08 19.09
C HIS A 325 0.12 -7.17 19.99
N LYS A 326 1.42 -7.10 19.74
CA LYS A 326 2.35 -6.24 20.51
C LYS A 326 2.03 -4.75 20.38
N LEU A 327 1.47 -4.34 19.25
CA LEU A 327 1.08 -2.95 18.98
C LEU A 327 -0.37 -2.64 19.36
N GLY A 328 -1.15 -3.65 19.79
CA GLY A 328 -2.58 -3.50 20.06
C GLY A 328 -3.42 -3.21 18.81
N ILE A 329 -2.95 -3.63 17.62
CA ILE A 329 -3.62 -3.39 16.34
C ILE A 329 -4.57 -4.56 16.04
N ILE A 330 -5.80 -4.23 15.64
CA ILE A 330 -6.76 -5.20 15.12
C ILE A 330 -7.03 -4.85 13.66
N PRO A 331 -6.48 -5.60 12.70
CA PRO A 331 -6.53 -5.26 11.28
C PRO A 331 -7.96 -5.13 10.73
N PHE A 332 -8.90 -5.91 11.26
CA PHE A 332 -10.32 -5.89 10.86
C PHE A 332 -11.02 -4.56 11.17
N GLU A 333 -10.57 -3.81 12.19
CA GLU A 333 -11.16 -2.50 12.54
C GLU A 333 -10.80 -1.40 11.52
N HIS A 334 -9.83 -1.67 10.64
CA HIS A 334 -9.31 -0.71 9.64
C HIS A 334 -9.67 -1.07 8.19
N MET A 335 -10.62 -1.98 7.99
CA MET A 335 -11.02 -2.47 6.65
C MET A 335 -11.59 -1.39 5.72
N ILE A 336 -12.05 -0.26 6.26
CA ILE A 336 -12.56 0.89 5.51
C ILE A 336 -11.54 1.48 4.53
N CYS A 337 -10.24 1.29 4.79
CA CYS A 337 -9.13 1.73 3.93
C CYS A 337 -8.31 0.53 3.44
N SER A 338 -8.89 -0.67 3.44
CA SER A 338 -8.20 -1.87 2.98
C SER A 338 -7.88 -1.78 1.48
N THR A 339 -6.63 -2.06 1.13
CA THR A 339 -6.24 -2.30 -0.25
C THR A 339 -6.52 -3.76 -0.60
N PRO A 340 -6.67 -4.11 -1.90
CA PRO A 340 -6.80 -5.51 -2.31
C PRO A 340 -5.66 -6.39 -1.78
N LEU A 341 -4.43 -5.86 -1.72
CA LEU A 341 -3.28 -6.59 -1.18
C LEU A 341 -3.43 -6.89 0.31
N PHE A 342 -3.88 -5.89 1.09
CA PHE A 342 -4.12 -6.08 2.51
C PHE A 342 -5.22 -7.12 2.76
N ARG A 343 -6.33 -7.09 1.99
CA ARG A 343 -7.41 -8.08 2.11
C ARG A 343 -6.91 -9.51 1.87
N ILE A 344 -6.13 -9.71 0.80
CA ILE A 344 -5.57 -11.03 0.48
C ILE A 344 -4.66 -11.50 1.60
N PHE A 345 -3.76 -10.62 2.01
CA PHE A 345 -2.81 -10.90 3.05
C PHE A 345 -3.49 -11.24 4.39
N LEU A 346 -4.45 -10.43 4.83
CA LEU A 346 -5.22 -10.66 6.05
C LEU A 346 -5.94 -12.01 5.99
N GLY A 347 -6.54 -12.36 4.85
CA GLY A 347 -7.18 -13.66 4.66
C GLY A 347 -6.23 -14.84 4.71
N VAL A 348 -5.00 -14.71 4.18
CA VAL A 348 -3.96 -15.75 4.26
C VAL A 348 -3.49 -15.95 5.71
N THR A 349 -3.30 -14.86 6.44
CA THR A 349 -2.92 -14.90 7.85
C THR A 349 -4.05 -15.48 8.71
N GLU A 350 -5.30 -15.07 8.48
CA GLU A 350 -6.47 -15.65 9.13
C GLU A 350 -6.57 -17.15 8.85
N TYR A 351 -6.39 -17.57 7.60
CA TYR A 351 -6.40 -18.98 7.22
C TYR A 351 -5.36 -19.78 8.01
N LEU A 352 -4.10 -19.32 8.10
CA LEU A 352 -3.04 -20.00 8.86
C LEU A 352 -3.41 -20.18 10.34
N PHE A 353 -3.96 -19.13 10.96
CA PHE A 353 -4.21 -19.07 12.40
C PHE A 353 -5.55 -19.69 12.84
N ARG A 354 -6.55 -19.75 11.95
CA ARG A 354 -7.91 -20.19 12.26
C ARG A 354 -8.28 -21.55 11.68
N THR A 355 -7.57 -22.04 10.66
CA THR A 355 -7.76 -23.41 10.15
C THR A 355 -7.40 -24.42 11.23
N PRO A 356 -8.29 -25.37 11.58
CA PRO A 356 -8.02 -26.36 12.61
C PRO A 356 -6.71 -27.10 12.37
N LYS A 357 -5.88 -27.22 13.42
CA LYS A 357 -4.56 -27.89 13.45
C LYS A 357 -3.46 -27.27 12.59
N LEU A 358 -3.74 -26.30 11.72
CA LEU A 358 -2.75 -25.74 10.81
C LEU A 358 -1.66 -24.95 11.57
N LEU A 359 -2.07 -24.12 12.52
CA LEU A 359 -1.14 -23.40 13.41
C LEU A 359 -0.30 -24.36 14.26
N ASP A 360 -0.91 -25.42 14.79
CA ASP A 360 -0.19 -26.45 15.56
C ASP A 360 0.87 -27.15 14.69
N GLN A 361 0.53 -27.55 13.46
CA GLN A 361 1.47 -28.16 12.51
C GLN A 361 2.63 -27.22 12.16
N CYS A 362 2.32 -25.94 11.94
CA CYS A 362 3.32 -24.89 11.71
C CYS A 362 4.28 -24.75 12.90
N ILE A 363 3.76 -24.76 14.13
CA ILE A 363 4.57 -24.73 15.36
C ILE A 363 5.46 -25.97 15.48
N GLU A 364 4.92 -27.17 15.28
CA GLU A 364 5.69 -28.42 15.32
C GLU A 364 6.84 -28.37 14.32
N PHE A 365 6.54 -27.95 13.08
CA PHE A 365 7.52 -27.86 12.01
C PHE A 365 8.59 -26.81 12.30
N ALA A 366 8.20 -25.61 12.75
CA ALA A 366 9.12 -24.53 13.09
C ALA A 366 10.13 -24.91 14.20
N ILE A 367 9.73 -25.78 15.13
CA ILE A 367 10.59 -26.24 16.24
C ILE A 367 11.48 -27.41 15.79
N HIS A 368 10.93 -28.40 15.11
CA HIS A 368 11.62 -29.69 14.91
C HIS A 368 12.27 -29.85 13.53
N ASP A 369 11.76 -29.16 12.51
CA ASP A 369 12.30 -29.21 11.16
C ASP A 369 13.30 -28.07 10.92
N THR A 370 14.33 -28.35 10.12
CA THR A 370 15.41 -27.39 9.81
C THR A 370 15.52 -27.06 8.32
N SER A 371 14.66 -27.62 7.48
CA SER A 371 14.69 -27.45 6.01
C SER A 371 14.52 -26.00 5.57
N PHE A 372 13.77 -25.18 6.31
CA PHE A 372 13.62 -23.74 6.08
C PHE A 372 14.51 -22.87 6.98
N ARG A 373 15.38 -23.46 7.82
CA ARG A 373 16.08 -22.69 8.86
C ARG A 373 17.01 -21.62 8.28
N HIS A 374 17.66 -21.93 7.16
CA HIS A 374 18.50 -20.98 6.44
C HIS A 374 17.65 -19.85 5.81
N ASP A 375 16.50 -20.18 5.22
CA ASP A 375 15.56 -19.21 4.67
C ASP A 375 15.00 -18.28 5.77
N ASP A 376 14.61 -18.84 6.91
CA ASP A 376 14.09 -18.11 8.06
C ASP A 376 15.16 -17.19 8.67
N LEU A 377 16.43 -17.62 8.72
CA LEU A 377 17.55 -16.78 9.16
C LEU A 377 17.71 -15.56 8.24
N GLU A 378 17.81 -15.78 6.93
CA GLU A 378 17.96 -14.70 5.95
C GLU A 378 16.76 -13.77 5.94
N PHE A 379 15.56 -14.30 6.14
CA PHE A 379 14.35 -13.52 6.33
C PHE A 379 14.46 -12.56 7.53
N THR A 380 14.94 -13.02 8.69
CA THR A 380 15.09 -12.16 9.86
C THR A 380 16.15 -11.07 9.65
N PHE A 381 17.24 -11.37 8.94
CA PHE A 381 18.24 -10.36 8.57
C PHE A 381 17.70 -9.31 7.61
N ALA A 382 16.94 -9.74 6.59
CA ALA A 382 16.27 -8.84 5.68
C ALA A 382 15.26 -7.92 6.41
N ALA A 383 14.44 -8.48 7.31
CA ALA A 383 13.49 -7.71 8.11
C ALA A 383 14.17 -6.65 8.98
N ARG A 384 15.28 -6.99 9.63
CA ARG A 384 16.07 -6.03 10.40
C ARG A 384 16.68 -4.95 9.51
N ARG A 385 17.25 -5.31 8.35
CA ARG A 385 17.82 -4.35 7.39
C ARG A 385 16.79 -3.34 6.93
N TRP A 386 15.58 -3.78 6.53
CA TRP A 386 14.51 -2.86 6.12
C TRP A 386 14.07 -1.94 7.26
N ALA A 387 13.94 -2.46 8.48
CA ALA A 387 13.62 -1.64 9.65
C ALA A 387 14.68 -0.57 9.94
N GLU A 388 15.97 -0.89 9.79
CA GLU A 388 17.07 0.06 9.95
C GLU A 388 17.06 1.15 8.86
N ILE A 389 16.83 0.78 7.60
CA ILE A 389 16.73 1.74 6.48
C ILE A 389 15.58 2.71 6.73
N ILE A 390 14.40 2.19 7.07
CA ILE A 390 13.17 2.98 7.25
C ILE A 390 13.29 3.91 8.46
N SER A 391 13.76 3.40 9.61
CA SER A 391 13.90 4.20 10.84
C SER A 391 14.91 5.35 10.72
N ARG A 392 15.90 5.22 9.81
CA ARG A 392 16.86 6.29 9.50
C ARG A 392 16.40 7.25 8.42
N GLY A 393 15.30 6.92 7.72
CA GLY A 393 14.81 7.68 6.57
C GLY A 393 15.78 7.73 5.39
N ASP A 394 16.57 6.67 5.17
CA ASP A 394 17.57 6.63 4.10
C ASP A 394 16.96 6.21 2.75
N TYR A 395 16.45 7.19 2.00
CA TYR A 395 15.87 6.98 0.66
C TYR A 395 16.84 6.33 -0.32
N ARG A 396 18.12 6.71 -0.28
CA ARG A 396 19.12 6.20 -1.22
C ARG A 396 19.42 4.72 -0.97
N LEU A 397 19.57 4.33 0.29
CA LEU A 397 19.79 2.93 0.64
C LEU A 397 18.52 2.09 0.42
N TYR A 398 17.35 2.68 0.63
CA TYR A 398 16.07 2.06 0.28
C TYR A 398 16.00 1.76 -1.23
N GLU A 399 16.22 2.77 -2.07
CA GLU A 399 16.22 2.64 -3.53
C GLU A 399 17.19 1.55 -3.97
N LYS A 400 18.45 1.63 -3.54
CA LYS A 400 19.48 0.66 -3.91
C LYS A 400 19.06 -0.77 -3.54
N SER A 401 18.61 -0.99 -2.31
CA SER A 401 18.21 -2.33 -1.83
C SER A 401 16.97 -2.86 -2.56
N PHE A 402 16.03 -1.96 -2.91
CA PHE A 402 14.83 -2.33 -3.66
C PHE A 402 15.17 -2.71 -5.10
N VAL A 403 15.98 -1.89 -5.78
CA VAL A 403 16.36 -2.09 -7.18
C VAL A 403 17.21 -3.36 -7.33
N GLU A 404 18.13 -3.65 -6.40
CA GLU A 404 18.89 -4.92 -6.40
C GLU A 404 17.96 -6.14 -6.42
N ALA A 405 16.92 -6.15 -5.57
CA ALA A 405 15.94 -7.24 -5.55
C ALA A 405 15.01 -7.23 -6.77
N GLN A 406 14.64 -6.05 -7.27
CA GLN A 406 13.85 -5.91 -8.49
C GLN A 406 14.58 -6.47 -9.71
N ASP A 407 15.88 -6.18 -9.86
CA ASP A 407 16.72 -6.68 -10.94
C ASP A 407 16.84 -8.21 -10.89
N PHE A 408 17.00 -8.77 -9.70
CA PHE A 408 17.00 -10.22 -9.49
C PHE A 408 15.71 -10.89 -10.01
N PHE A 409 14.54 -10.29 -9.76
CA PHE A 409 13.25 -10.84 -10.21
C PHE A 409 12.85 -10.43 -11.63
N SER A 410 13.59 -9.51 -12.27
CA SER A 410 13.25 -8.92 -13.57
C SER A 410 12.81 -9.91 -14.66
N PRO A 411 13.39 -11.12 -14.80
CA PRO A 411 13.00 -12.06 -15.86
C PRO A 411 11.55 -12.55 -15.73
N MET A 412 11.01 -12.60 -14.50
CA MET A 412 9.70 -13.19 -14.19
C MET A 412 8.64 -12.15 -13.83
N ILE A 413 9.01 -10.86 -13.72
CA ILE A 413 8.06 -9.76 -13.42
C ILE A 413 6.84 -9.74 -14.38
N PRO A 414 6.99 -9.90 -15.72
CA PRO A 414 5.85 -9.87 -16.62
C PRO A 414 4.82 -10.98 -16.35
N GLU A 415 5.30 -12.21 -16.16
CA GLU A 415 4.45 -13.38 -15.87
C GLU A 415 3.80 -13.26 -14.48
N ALA A 416 4.60 -12.90 -13.47
CA ALA A 416 4.12 -12.67 -12.11
C ALA A 416 3.05 -11.58 -12.03
N ASN A 417 3.20 -10.50 -12.80
CA ASN A 417 2.19 -9.45 -12.88
C ASN A 417 0.88 -9.95 -13.48
N SER A 418 0.95 -10.78 -14.53
CA SER A 418 -0.24 -11.36 -15.15
C SER A 418 -1.00 -12.25 -14.16
N ILE A 419 -0.30 -13.18 -13.51
CA ILE A 419 -0.88 -14.12 -12.54
C ILE A 419 -1.42 -13.37 -11.31
N GLY A 420 -0.64 -12.44 -10.77
CA GLY A 420 -1.03 -11.64 -9.61
C GLY A 420 -2.25 -10.76 -9.86
N ASN A 421 -2.43 -10.22 -11.07
CA ASN A 421 -3.62 -9.45 -11.42
C ASN A 421 -4.87 -10.34 -11.51
N GLU A 422 -4.77 -11.52 -12.10
CA GLU A 422 -5.88 -12.48 -12.15
C GLU A 422 -6.26 -13.00 -10.75
N MET A 423 -5.27 -13.21 -9.87
CA MET A 423 -5.51 -13.56 -8.46
C MET A 423 -6.35 -12.50 -7.76
N ILE A 424 -5.93 -11.23 -7.84
CA ILE A 424 -6.65 -10.12 -7.20
C ILE A 424 -8.05 -9.97 -7.76
N LYS A 425 -8.20 -10.04 -9.10
CA LYS A 425 -9.50 -9.92 -9.75
C LYS A 425 -10.46 -11.01 -9.28
N THR A 426 -9.99 -12.25 -9.19
CA THR A 426 -10.79 -13.39 -8.73
C THR A 426 -11.20 -13.24 -7.28
N ILE A 427 -10.28 -12.82 -6.41
CA ILE A 427 -10.55 -12.63 -4.99
C ILE A 427 -11.53 -11.47 -4.77
N LEU A 428 -11.32 -10.33 -5.42
CA LEU A 428 -12.21 -9.17 -5.32
C LEU A 428 -13.61 -9.46 -5.84
N GLN A 429 -13.75 -10.23 -6.93
CA GLN A 429 -15.07 -10.65 -7.43
C GLN A 429 -15.81 -11.49 -6.38
N ARG A 430 -15.12 -12.39 -5.69
CA ARG A 430 -15.75 -13.22 -4.65
C ARG A 430 -16.17 -12.42 -3.42
N VAL A 431 -15.35 -11.47 -2.99
CA VAL A 431 -15.70 -10.58 -1.87
C VAL A 431 -16.94 -9.74 -2.22
N ARG A 432 -17.04 -9.27 -3.48
CA ARG A 432 -18.25 -8.62 -4.01
C ARG A 432 -19.46 -9.53 -3.99
N ASP A 433 -19.32 -10.76 -4.47
CA ASP A 433 -20.41 -11.74 -4.52
C ASP A 433 -20.94 -12.10 -3.11
N ARG A 434 -20.12 -11.90 -2.06
CA ARG A 434 -20.48 -12.10 -0.65
C ARG A 434 -21.10 -10.87 0.03
N GLY A 435 -21.07 -9.69 -0.61
CA GLY A 435 -21.63 -8.47 -0.02
C GLY A 435 -20.78 -7.84 1.10
N GLU A 436 -19.49 -8.18 1.18
CA GLU A 436 -18.54 -7.70 2.20
C GLU A 436 -17.81 -6.38 1.80
N ASP A 437 -18.39 -5.58 0.90
CA ASP A 437 -17.71 -4.45 0.21
C ASP A 437 -17.74 -3.08 0.92
#